data_AF-A0A1F8MZ69-F1
#
_entry.id   AF-A0A1F8MZ69-F1
#
_cell.length_a   1.000
_cell.length_b   1.000
_cell.length_c   1.000
_cell.angle_alpha   90.00
_cell.angle_beta   90.00
_cell.angle_gamma   90.00
#
_symmetry.space_group_name_H-M   'P 1'
#
loop_
_entity.id
_entity.type
_entity.pdbx_description
1 polymer ?
#
loop_
_entity_poly.entity_id
_entity_poly.type
_entity_poly.pdbx_seq_one_letter_code
_entity_poly.pdbx_strand_id
1 'polypeptide(L)'
;MPELNDYSGPFKPDLKPEDFSREGLIRWLRAAARIYGGIDHLWHGLLIEELGQEKADELQMKMWYRKGGGCDLEVKSLTQEMNFSGDDVAGHLKMYQLLPFMQLFRDIEYDLKDRNHALMTVRRCAALGHYEKTGEMERLRQLCTGLEQVGFQEGARRFNPKMKVTALKLPPRESKDDICCQWEFKTEEECDLKVSQREPG
;
A
#
# COMPACT_ATOMS: atom_id res chain seq x y z
N MET A 1 -19.47 -5.94 31.28
CA MET A 1 -19.15 -7.34 30.87
C MET A 1 -17.68 -7.36 30.49
N PRO A 2 -16.96 -8.49 30.66
CA PRO A 2 -15.60 -8.58 30.14
C PRO A 2 -15.63 -8.33 28.62
N GLU A 3 -14.64 -7.61 28.12
CA GLU A 3 -14.45 -7.40 26.69
C GLU A 3 -14.26 -8.74 25.96
N LEU A 4 -14.71 -8.81 24.72
CA LEU A 4 -14.65 -10.00 23.88
C LEU A 4 -13.30 -10.07 23.15
N ASN A 5 -12.55 -11.16 23.35
CA ASN A 5 -11.33 -11.43 22.58
C ASN A 5 -11.63 -12.00 21.18
N ASP A 6 -12.81 -12.59 20.99
CA ASP A 6 -13.37 -13.10 19.75
C ASP A 6 -14.90 -13.27 19.89
N TYR A 7 -15.55 -13.84 18.88
CA TYR A 7 -17.00 -14.05 18.87
C TYR A 7 -17.41 -15.53 18.88
N SER A 8 -16.65 -16.37 19.60
CA SER A 8 -16.95 -17.82 19.74
C SER A 8 -18.06 -18.13 20.76
N GLY A 9 -18.45 -17.13 21.57
CA GLY A 9 -19.50 -17.23 22.57
C GLY A 9 -20.93 -17.22 21.99
N PRO A 10 -21.95 -17.16 22.86
CA PRO A 10 -23.34 -17.07 22.42
C PRO A 10 -23.60 -15.79 21.62
N PHE A 11 -24.61 -15.83 20.74
CA PHE A 11 -25.06 -14.68 19.99
C PHE A 11 -25.43 -13.52 20.93
N LYS A 12 -24.84 -12.34 20.68
CA LYS A 12 -25.13 -11.09 21.38
C LYS A 12 -25.95 -10.16 20.45
N PRO A 13 -27.26 -9.96 20.70
CA PRO A 13 -28.12 -9.18 19.80
C PRO A 13 -27.75 -7.70 19.66
N ASP A 14 -27.09 -7.14 20.67
CA ASP A 14 -26.68 -5.74 20.74
C ASP A 14 -25.15 -5.58 20.63
N LEU A 15 -24.48 -6.52 19.94
CA LEU A 15 -23.03 -6.48 19.72
C LEU A 15 -22.60 -5.19 19.02
N LYS A 16 -21.58 -4.54 19.57
CA LYS A 16 -20.91 -3.36 18.99
C LYS A 16 -19.39 -3.55 18.96
N PRO A 17 -18.66 -2.78 18.13
CA PRO A 17 -17.20 -2.80 18.14
C PRO A 17 -16.59 -2.54 19.53
N GLU A 18 -17.19 -1.68 20.34
CA GLU A 18 -16.73 -1.32 21.68
C GLU A 18 -16.85 -2.47 22.69
N ASP A 19 -17.53 -3.56 22.34
CA ASP A 19 -17.59 -4.75 23.18
C ASP A 19 -16.35 -5.63 23.07
N PHE A 20 -15.52 -5.41 22.05
CA PHE A 20 -14.29 -6.18 21.83
C PHE A 20 -13.10 -5.58 22.55
N SER A 21 -12.23 -6.45 23.04
CA SER A 21 -10.93 -6.03 23.55
C SER A 21 -10.05 -5.53 22.41
N ARG A 22 -8.91 -4.93 22.74
CA ARG A 22 -7.89 -4.58 21.74
C ARG A 22 -7.52 -5.80 20.87
N GLU A 23 -7.33 -6.96 21.48
CA GLU A 23 -7.03 -8.22 20.78
C GLU A 23 -8.17 -8.63 19.85
N GLY A 24 -9.43 -8.51 20.31
CA GLY A 24 -10.62 -8.77 19.51
C GLY A 24 -10.75 -7.84 18.30
N LEU A 25 -10.57 -6.54 18.50
CA LEU A 25 -10.56 -5.53 17.44
C LEU A 25 -9.45 -5.79 16.42
N ILE A 26 -8.23 -6.15 16.86
CA ILE A 26 -7.14 -6.50 15.93
C ILE A 26 -7.48 -7.75 15.12
N ARG A 27 -8.12 -8.76 15.72
CA ARG A 27 -8.59 -9.95 14.99
C ARG A 27 -9.65 -9.59 13.95
N TRP A 28 -10.62 -8.76 14.34
CA TRP A 28 -11.66 -8.31 13.42
C TRP A 28 -11.08 -7.46 12.28
N LEU A 29 -10.17 -6.52 12.58
CA LEU A 29 -9.47 -5.72 11.57
C LEU A 29 -8.70 -6.59 10.57
N ARG A 30 -7.99 -7.63 11.05
CA ARG A 30 -7.33 -8.60 10.16
C ARG A 30 -8.31 -9.35 9.27
N ALA A 31 -9.48 -9.71 9.78
CA ALA A 31 -10.53 -10.34 8.97
C ALA A 31 -11.07 -9.37 7.91
N ALA A 32 -11.39 -8.13 8.30
CA ALA A 32 -11.85 -7.08 7.38
C ALA A 32 -10.82 -6.80 6.28
N ALA A 33 -9.53 -6.73 6.62
CA ALA A 33 -8.45 -6.55 5.66
C ALA A 33 -8.32 -7.70 4.65
N ARG A 34 -8.52 -8.96 5.11
CA ARG A 34 -8.55 -10.12 4.22
C ARG A 34 -9.75 -10.09 3.28
N ILE A 35 -10.91 -9.70 3.78
CA ILE A 35 -12.13 -9.57 2.97
C ILE A 35 -11.93 -8.49 1.91
N TYR A 36 -11.44 -7.32 2.31
CA TYR A 36 -11.13 -6.20 1.42
C TYR A 36 -10.20 -6.61 0.27
N GLY A 37 -9.00 -7.11 0.59
CA GLY A 37 -8.04 -7.53 -0.45
C GLY A 37 -8.50 -8.76 -1.23
N GLY A 38 -9.24 -9.66 -0.58
CA GLY A 38 -9.81 -10.84 -1.21
C GLY A 38 -10.86 -10.49 -2.26
N ILE A 39 -11.74 -9.50 -1.99
CA ILE A 39 -12.72 -9.01 -2.96
C ILE A 39 -12.02 -8.38 -4.17
N ASP A 40 -10.99 -7.55 -3.94
CA ASP A 40 -10.20 -6.96 -5.03
C ASP A 40 -9.59 -8.05 -5.93
N HIS A 41 -8.98 -9.07 -5.34
CA HIS A 41 -8.39 -10.18 -6.07
C HIS A 41 -9.43 -11.03 -6.82
N LEU A 42 -10.56 -11.36 -6.19
CA LEU A 42 -11.64 -12.13 -6.80
C LEU A 42 -12.28 -11.37 -7.97
N TRP A 43 -12.46 -10.05 -7.80
CA TRP A 43 -13.02 -9.20 -8.85
C TRP A 43 -12.09 -9.12 -10.06
N HIS A 44 -10.79 -8.92 -9.84
CA HIS A 44 -9.80 -8.94 -10.92
C HIS A 44 -9.76 -10.29 -11.63
N GLY A 45 -9.79 -11.40 -10.89
CA GLY A 45 -9.88 -12.75 -11.45
C GLY A 45 -11.10 -12.94 -12.37
N LEU A 46 -12.28 -12.51 -11.93
CA LEU A 46 -13.50 -12.56 -12.76
C LEU A 46 -13.36 -11.70 -14.03
N LEU A 47 -12.75 -10.51 -13.94
CA LEU A 47 -12.52 -9.68 -15.12
C LEU A 47 -11.56 -10.35 -16.11
N ILE A 48 -10.55 -11.09 -15.64
CA ILE A 48 -9.66 -11.86 -16.51
C ILE A 48 -10.45 -12.95 -17.25
N GLU A 49 -11.31 -13.68 -16.54
CA GLU A 49 -12.15 -14.75 -17.13
C GLU A 49 -13.08 -14.22 -18.22
N GLU A 50 -13.72 -13.08 -17.97
CA GLU A 50 -14.76 -12.52 -18.86
C GLU A 50 -14.20 -11.65 -20.00
N LEU A 51 -13.12 -10.90 -19.75
CA LEU A 51 -12.63 -9.85 -20.65
C LEU A 51 -11.18 -10.06 -21.11
N GLY A 52 -10.48 -11.06 -20.57
CA GLY A 52 -9.06 -11.28 -20.80
C GLY A 52 -8.14 -10.40 -19.96
N GLN A 53 -6.89 -10.84 -19.81
CA GLN A 53 -5.87 -10.23 -18.92
C GLN A 53 -5.66 -8.74 -19.16
N GLU A 54 -5.41 -8.33 -20.41
CA GLU A 54 -5.09 -6.94 -20.75
C GLU A 54 -6.22 -5.98 -20.35
N LYS A 55 -7.46 -6.35 -20.64
CA LYS A 55 -8.61 -5.51 -20.31
C LYS A 55 -8.88 -5.47 -18.80
N ALA A 56 -8.71 -6.61 -18.13
CA ALA A 56 -8.83 -6.69 -16.68
C ALA A 56 -7.81 -5.77 -15.98
N ASP A 57 -6.55 -5.78 -16.43
CA ASP A 57 -5.49 -4.93 -15.88
C ASP A 57 -5.76 -3.45 -16.13
N GLU A 58 -6.22 -3.06 -17.33
CA GLU A 58 -6.63 -1.69 -17.63
C GLU A 58 -7.73 -1.21 -16.66
N LEU A 59 -8.75 -2.04 -16.44
CA LEU A 59 -9.86 -1.73 -15.54
C LEU A 59 -9.41 -1.68 -14.08
N GLN A 60 -8.52 -2.58 -13.65
CA GLN A 60 -7.93 -2.59 -12.32
C GLN A 60 -7.16 -1.30 -12.05
N MET A 61 -6.27 -0.93 -12.97
CA MET A 61 -5.51 0.32 -12.90
C MET A 61 -6.43 1.55 -12.84
N LYS A 62 -7.48 1.56 -13.66
CA LYS A 62 -8.45 2.64 -13.70
C LYS A 62 -9.29 2.69 -12.42
N MET A 63 -9.67 1.57 -11.84
CA MET A 63 -10.45 1.52 -10.60
C MET A 63 -9.64 2.11 -9.44
N TRP A 64 -8.36 1.74 -9.33
CA TRP A 64 -7.49 2.23 -8.26
C TRP A 64 -7.05 3.68 -8.42
N TYR A 65 -6.55 4.06 -9.59
CA TYR A 65 -5.72 5.27 -9.71
C TYR A 65 -6.36 6.43 -10.47
N ARG A 66 -7.54 6.25 -11.09
CA ARG A 66 -8.28 7.40 -11.65
C ARG A 66 -8.63 8.40 -10.54
N LYS A 67 -8.89 9.65 -10.92
CA LYS A 67 -9.47 10.63 -10.01
C LYS A 67 -10.81 10.12 -9.45
N GLY A 68 -10.95 10.12 -8.13
CA GLY A 68 -12.06 9.51 -7.40
C GLY A 68 -12.05 7.98 -7.35
N GLY A 69 -10.92 7.34 -7.66
CA GLY A 69 -10.71 5.90 -7.57
C GLY A 69 -10.40 5.40 -6.16
N GLY A 70 -10.05 4.12 -6.05
CA GLY A 70 -9.76 3.45 -4.77
C GLY A 70 -8.66 4.13 -3.95
N CYS A 71 -7.57 4.58 -4.59
CA CYS A 71 -6.48 5.24 -3.89
C CYS A 71 -6.92 6.59 -3.28
N ASP A 72 -7.76 7.37 -3.97
CA ASP A 72 -8.31 8.63 -3.42
C ASP A 72 -9.20 8.34 -2.20
N LEU A 73 -9.98 7.25 -2.26
CA LEU A 73 -10.85 6.83 -1.16
C LEU A 73 -10.02 6.42 0.06
N GLU A 74 -8.97 5.63 -0.12
CA GLU A 74 -8.06 5.24 0.96
C GLU A 74 -7.41 6.46 1.61
N VAL A 75 -6.81 7.34 0.80
CA VAL A 75 -6.14 8.56 1.29
C VAL A 75 -7.10 9.43 2.07
N LYS A 76 -8.27 9.73 1.50
CA LYS A 76 -9.28 10.56 2.17
C LYS A 76 -9.74 9.93 3.49
N SER A 77 -10.08 8.65 3.49
CA SER A 77 -10.63 7.98 4.67
C SER A 77 -9.61 7.93 5.79
N LEU A 78 -8.37 7.51 5.50
CA LEU A 78 -7.35 7.36 6.53
C LEU A 78 -6.86 8.70 7.08
N THR A 79 -6.66 9.71 6.23
CA THR A 79 -6.24 11.05 6.71
C THR A 79 -7.30 11.69 7.59
N GLN A 80 -8.59 11.52 7.26
CA GLN A 80 -9.70 12.05 8.05
C GLN A 80 -9.88 11.31 9.37
N GLU A 81 -9.99 9.98 9.35
CA GLU A 81 -10.27 9.17 10.55
C GLU A 81 -9.08 9.16 11.52
N MET A 82 -7.85 9.17 11.01
CA MET A 82 -6.63 9.14 11.83
C MET A 82 -6.01 10.52 12.03
N ASN A 83 -6.70 11.58 11.57
CA ASN A 83 -6.35 12.98 11.78
C ASN A 83 -4.87 13.31 11.46
N PHE A 84 -4.42 12.96 10.26
CA PHE A 84 -3.10 13.35 9.79
C PHE A 84 -3.16 13.97 8.39
N SER A 85 -2.21 14.86 8.13
CA SER A 85 -2.02 15.55 6.87
C SER A 85 -0.53 15.83 6.66
N GLY A 86 -0.18 16.33 5.49
CA GLY A 86 1.18 16.70 5.12
C GLY A 86 1.40 16.54 3.62
N ASP A 87 2.46 17.17 3.12
CA ASP A 87 2.93 17.08 1.74
C ASP A 87 4.38 16.53 1.68
N ASP A 88 4.86 15.95 2.78
CA ASP A 88 6.20 15.38 2.92
C ASP A 88 6.18 13.85 2.97
N VAL A 89 7.33 13.23 2.73
CA VAL A 89 7.45 11.76 2.66
C VAL A 89 7.02 11.13 3.97
N ALA A 90 7.34 11.74 5.11
CA ALA A 90 6.89 11.26 6.42
C ALA A 90 5.36 11.19 6.53
N GLY A 91 4.65 12.21 6.02
CA GLY A 91 3.19 12.26 5.97
C GLY A 91 2.60 11.17 5.06
N HIS A 92 3.18 10.98 3.88
CA HIS A 92 2.79 9.91 2.96
C HIS A 92 2.99 8.52 3.57
N LEU A 93 4.13 8.25 4.22
CA LEU A 93 4.41 6.93 4.79
C LEU A 93 3.45 6.53 5.92
N LYS A 94 2.83 7.48 6.63
CA LYS A 94 1.75 7.18 7.59
C LYS A 94 0.58 6.45 6.93
N MET A 95 0.26 6.75 5.67
CA MET A 95 -0.74 5.99 4.91
C MET A 95 -0.38 4.52 4.88
N TYR A 96 0.87 4.17 4.55
CA TYR A 96 1.28 2.77 4.45
C TYR A 96 1.33 2.06 5.80
N GLN A 97 1.53 2.78 6.91
CA GLN A 97 1.39 2.21 8.25
C GLN A 97 -0.07 1.90 8.62
N LEU A 98 -1.03 2.55 7.96
CA LEU A 98 -2.47 2.45 8.26
C LEU A 98 -3.24 1.63 7.22
N LEU A 99 -2.74 1.50 6.00
CA LEU A 99 -3.33 0.68 4.94
C LEU A 99 -3.32 -0.79 5.37
N PRO A 100 -4.48 -1.44 5.53
CA PRO A 100 -4.51 -2.81 6.04
C PRO A 100 -3.71 -3.79 5.17
N PHE A 101 -3.69 -3.60 3.85
CA PHE A 101 -2.93 -4.45 2.93
C PHE A 101 -1.40 -4.26 3.06
N MET A 102 -0.95 -3.08 3.49
CA MET A 102 0.46 -2.82 3.81
C MET A 102 0.78 -3.36 5.20
N GLN A 103 0.02 -2.96 6.21
CA GLN A 103 0.35 -3.17 7.62
C GLN A 103 0.16 -4.62 8.12
N LEU A 104 -0.81 -5.36 7.57
CA LEU A 104 -1.20 -6.66 8.15
C LEU A 104 -0.66 -7.88 7.40
N PHE A 105 -0.21 -7.70 6.14
CA PHE A 105 0.28 -8.79 5.28
C PHE A 105 1.74 -8.63 4.88
N ARG A 106 2.40 -7.60 5.39
CA ARG A 106 3.83 -7.37 5.21
C ARG A 106 4.49 -7.05 6.54
N ASP A 107 5.78 -7.35 6.59
CA ASP A 107 6.69 -6.88 7.62
C ASP A 107 7.52 -5.77 6.97
N ILE A 108 7.29 -4.52 7.39
CA ILE A 108 7.82 -3.32 6.74
C ILE A 108 8.64 -2.53 7.74
N GLU A 109 9.87 -2.24 7.37
CA GLU A 109 10.76 -1.32 8.06
C GLU A 109 10.83 0.01 7.30
N TYR A 110 10.74 1.11 8.04
CA TYR A 110 10.88 2.46 7.51
C TYR A 110 12.14 3.11 8.09
N ASP A 111 13.02 3.56 7.21
CA ASP A 111 14.25 4.29 7.54
C ASP A 111 14.12 5.71 6.99
N LEU A 112 13.60 6.61 7.83
CA LEU A 112 13.38 8.01 7.51
C LEU A 112 14.71 8.76 7.64
N LYS A 113 15.26 9.24 6.51
CA LYS A 113 16.51 10.02 6.48
C LYS A 113 16.25 11.46 6.91
N ASP A 114 15.19 12.03 6.37
CA ASP A 114 14.61 13.31 6.76
C ASP A 114 13.12 13.33 6.38
N ARG A 115 12.43 14.47 6.54
CA ARG A 115 11.00 14.57 6.27
C ARG A 115 10.60 14.28 4.82
N ASN A 116 11.52 14.46 3.87
CA ASN A 116 11.32 14.35 2.43
C ASN A 116 12.08 13.17 1.79
N HIS A 117 12.75 12.33 2.59
CA HIS A 117 13.51 11.19 2.07
C HIS A 117 13.44 9.99 3.03
N ALA A 118 13.01 8.85 2.51
CA ALA A 118 12.94 7.60 3.27
C ALA A 118 13.21 6.37 2.42
N LEU A 119 13.67 5.31 3.09
CA LEU A 119 13.67 3.95 2.55
C LEU A 119 12.58 3.13 3.23
N MET A 120 11.82 2.39 2.43
CA MET A 120 10.87 1.38 2.90
C MET A 120 11.37 0.00 2.50
N THR A 121 11.64 -0.86 3.48
CA THR A 121 12.14 -2.21 3.27
C THR A 121 11.08 -3.23 3.67
N VAL A 122 10.67 -4.08 2.74
CA VAL A 122 9.71 -5.16 3.01
C VAL A 122 10.47 -6.45 3.25
N ARG A 123 10.44 -6.97 4.49
CA ARG A 123 11.14 -8.22 4.86
C ARG A 123 10.29 -9.46 4.65
N ARG A 124 8.99 -9.34 4.85
CA ARG A 124 8.03 -10.42 4.60
C ARG A 124 6.87 -9.87 3.78
N CYS A 125 6.44 -10.64 2.78
CA CYS A 125 5.31 -10.31 1.93
C CYS A 125 4.48 -11.56 1.69
N ALA A 126 3.20 -11.52 2.07
CA ALA A 126 2.28 -12.63 1.87
C ALA A 126 2.15 -13.01 0.38
N ALA A 127 2.13 -12.01 -0.52
CA ALA A 127 2.06 -12.24 -1.97
C ALA A 127 3.31 -12.98 -2.47
N LEU A 128 4.52 -12.48 -2.20
CA LEU A 128 5.76 -13.18 -2.58
C LEU A 128 5.76 -14.62 -2.05
N GLY A 129 5.41 -14.80 -0.76
CA GLY A 129 5.35 -16.14 -0.15
C GLY A 129 4.32 -17.08 -0.79
N HIS A 130 3.24 -16.54 -1.38
CA HIS A 130 2.27 -17.32 -2.15
C HIS A 130 2.83 -17.72 -3.52
N TYR A 131 3.31 -16.74 -4.31
CA TYR A 131 3.80 -16.99 -5.67
C TYR A 131 5.07 -17.86 -5.69
N GLU A 132 5.94 -17.77 -4.68
CA GLU A 132 7.07 -18.68 -4.51
C GLU A 132 6.62 -20.14 -4.30
N LYS A 133 5.45 -20.37 -3.67
CA LYS A 133 4.92 -21.71 -3.43
C LYS A 133 4.18 -22.27 -4.65
N THR A 134 3.48 -21.44 -5.40
CA THR A 134 2.74 -21.86 -6.61
C THR A 134 3.62 -21.94 -7.85
N GLY A 135 4.81 -21.32 -7.83
CA GLY A 135 5.74 -21.29 -8.96
C GLY A 135 5.41 -20.21 -10.00
N GLU A 136 4.47 -19.32 -9.71
CA GLU A 136 3.94 -18.32 -10.65
C GLU A 136 4.69 -16.97 -10.55
N MET A 137 6.03 -17.02 -10.49
CA MET A 137 6.86 -15.84 -10.24
C MET A 137 6.76 -14.75 -11.33
N GLU A 138 6.37 -15.09 -12.56
CA GLU A 138 6.13 -14.10 -13.61
C GLU A 138 4.92 -13.20 -13.29
N ARG A 139 3.86 -13.78 -12.71
CA ARG A 139 2.69 -13.01 -12.26
C ARG A 139 3.06 -12.06 -11.13
N LEU A 140 3.89 -12.52 -10.18
CA LEU A 140 4.42 -11.65 -9.15
C LEU A 140 5.25 -10.51 -9.75
N ARG A 141 6.11 -10.78 -10.75
CA ARG A 141 6.89 -9.73 -11.40
C ARG A 141 5.96 -8.67 -11.99
N GLN A 142 4.95 -9.06 -12.75
CA GLN A 142 3.96 -8.15 -13.34
C GLN A 142 3.24 -7.31 -12.28
N LEU A 143 2.85 -7.94 -11.17
CA LEU A 143 2.23 -7.23 -10.04
C LEU A 143 3.18 -6.21 -9.42
N CYS A 144 4.42 -6.60 -9.12
CA CYS A 144 5.39 -5.73 -8.44
C CYS A 144 5.90 -4.59 -9.35
N THR A 145 6.23 -4.88 -10.62
CA THR A 145 6.76 -3.88 -11.56
C THR A 145 5.67 -3.02 -12.21
N GLY A 146 4.43 -3.49 -12.22
CA GLY A 146 3.28 -2.79 -12.77
C GLY A 146 2.43 -2.15 -11.67
N LEU A 147 1.51 -2.95 -11.13
CA LEU A 147 0.47 -2.46 -10.22
C LEU A 147 1.03 -1.78 -8.96
N GLU A 148 2.03 -2.40 -8.29
CA GLU A 148 2.60 -1.83 -7.06
C GLU A 148 3.49 -0.62 -7.33
N GLN A 149 4.38 -0.67 -8.33
CA GLN A 149 5.22 0.47 -8.70
C GLN A 149 4.37 1.70 -9.07
N VAL A 150 3.33 1.51 -9.89
CA VAL A 150 2.41 2.61 -10.22
C VAL A 150 1.64 3.02 -8.97
N GLY A 151 1.16 2.08 -8.17
CA GLY A 151 0.40 2.38 -6.97
C GLY A 151 1.16 3.19 -5.93
N PHE A 152 2.42 2.85 -5.69
CA PHE A 152 3.24 3.63 -4.77
C PHE A 152 3.52 5.03 -5.30
N GLN A 153 3.80 5.17 -6.59
CA GLN A 153 4.04 6.47 -7.21
C GLN A 153 2.77 7.34 -7.24
N GLU A 154 1.62 6.75 -7.54
CA GLU A 154 0.33 7.43 -7.61
C GLU A 154 -0.21 7.80 -6.22
N GLY A 155 0.02 6.94 -5.23
CA GLY A 155 -0.23 7.27 -3.82
C GLY A 155 0.60 8.47 -3.37
N ALA A 156 1.91 8.45 -3.64
CA ALA A 156 2.80 9.55 -3.27
C ALA A 156 2.39 10.88 -3.93
N ARG A 157 2.01 10.86 -5.22
CA ARG A 157 1.57 12.05 -5.96
C ARG A 157 0.33 12.73 -5.39
N ARG A 158 -0.54 11.98 -4.69
CA ARG A 158 -1.73 12.54 -4.02
C ARG A 158 -1.38 13.37 -2.80
N PHE A 159 -0.23 13.09 -2.17
CA PHE A 159 0.32 13.91 -1.09
C PHE A 159 1.15 15.05 -1.65
N ASN A 160 2.05 14.75 -2.59
CA ASN A 160 2.89 15.75 -3.24
C ASN A 160 3.27 15.31 -4.65
N PRO A 161 2.92 16.08 -5.69
CA PRO A 161 3.23 15.73 -7.07
C PRO A 161 4.74 15.68 -7.38
N LYS A 162 5.58 16.27 -6.52
CA LYS A 162 7.06 16.24 -6.63
C LYS A 162 7.70 15.01 -5.99
N MET A 163 6.95 14.17 -5.27
CA MET A 163 7.48 12.91 -4.74
C MET A 163 7.72 11.90 -5.86
N LYS A 164 8.89 11.28 -5.81
CA LYS A 164 9.26 10.14 -6.64
C LYS A 164 9.44 8.90 -5.79
N VAL A 165 9.01 7.78 -6.35
CA VAL A 165 9.15 6.46 -5.73
C VAL A 165 9.96 5.55 -6.65
N THR A 166 11.10 5.09 -6.16
CA THR A 166 12.04 4.28 -6.94
C THR A 166 12.15 2.90 -6.30
N ALA A 167 11.87 1.84 -7.07
CA ALA A 167 12.21 0.48 -6.64
C ALA A 167 13.74 0.30 -6.65
N LEU A 168 14.33 0.02 -5.50
CA LEU A 168 15.76 -0.30 -5.35
C LEU A 168 16.01 -1.80 -5.45
N LYS A 169 15.03 -2.61 -5.01
CA LYS A 169 15.04 -4.06 -5.12
C LYS A 169 13.63 -4.59 -5.25
N LEU A 170 13.43 -5.52 -6.18
CA LEU A 170 12.19 -6.29 -6.37
C LEU A 170 12.52 -7.79 -6.39
N PRO A 171 11.52 -8.68 -6.21
CA PRO A 171 11.71 -10.11 -6.39
C PRO A 171 12.28 -10.48 -7.78
N PRO A 172 12.97 -11.62 -7.91
CA PRO A 172 13.16 -12.66 -6.89
C PRO A 172 14.18 -12.27 -5.82
N ARG A 173 14.02 -12.83 -4.62
CA ARG A 173 15.00 -12.71 -3.53
C ARG A 173 16.03 -13.83 -3.61
N GLU A 174 17.24 -13.57 -3.11
CA GLU A 174 18.37 -14.50 -3.17
C GLU A 174 18.18 -15.70 -2.24
N SER A 175 17.56 -15.49 -1.08
CA SER A 175 17.28 -16.52 -0.08
C SER A 175 16.00 -16.21 0.71
N LYS A 176 15.56 -17.14 1.56
CA LYS A 176 14.37 -16.93 2.40
C LYS A 176 14.56 -15.87 3.48
N ASP A 177 15.81 -15.54 3.82
CA ASP A 177 16.17 -14.52 4.81
C ASP A 177 16.44 -13.14 4.18
N ASP A 178 16.54 -13.09 2.85
CA ASP A 178 16.68 -11.85 2.10
C ASP A 178 15.36 -11.06 2.06
N ILE A 179 15.50 -9.75 1.89
CA ILE A 179 14.36 -8.83 1.81
C ILE A 179 13.54 -9.10 0.55
N CYS A 180 12.24 -8.89 0.64
CA CYS A 180 11.31 -9.07 -0.48
C CYS A 180 11.48 -7.95 -1.52
N CYS A 181 11.49 -6.70 -1.06
CA CYS A 181 11.69 -5.52 -1.89
C CYS A 181 12.14 -4.32 -1.05
N GLN A 182 12.72 -3.32 -1.72
CA GLN A 182 13.10 -2.05 -1.12
C GLN A 182 12.74 -0.90 -2.06
N TRP A 183 12.23 0.18 -1.47
CA TRP A 183 11.72 1.34 -2.17
C TRP A 183 12.27 2.62 -1.55
N GLU A 184 12.70 3.55 -2.39
CA GLU A 184 13.08 4.90 -2.00
C GLU A 184 11.94 5.87 -2.30
N PHE A 185 11.59 6.68 -1.30
CA PHE A 185 10.64 7.78 -1.42
C PHE A 185 11.42 9.08 -1.25
N LYS A 186 11.36 9.97 -2.24
CA LYS A 186 12.07 11.24 -2.20
C LYS A 186 11.27 12.35 -2.84
N THR A 187 11.13 13.48 -2.15
CA THR A 187 10.63 14.71 -2.76
C THR A 187 11.79 15.39 -3.48
N GLU A 188 11.66 15.65 -4.77
CA GLU A 188 12.65 16.46 -5.48
C GLU A 188 12.52 17.93 -5.04
N GLU A 189 13.61 18.48 -4.51
CA GLU A 189 13.72 19.93 -4.34
C GLU A 189 13.79 20.60 -5.72
N GLU A 190 13.20 21.79 -5.86
CA GLU A 190 13.50 22.63 -7.01
C GLU A 190 14.99 22.95 -6.96
N CYS A 191 15.78 22.27 -7.79
CA CYS A 191 17.13 22.72 -8.09
C CYS A 191 17.00 24.18 -8.55
N ASP A 192 17.66 25.10 -7.84
CA ASP A 192 17.76 26.53 -8.14
C ASP A 192 18.24 26.75 -9.59
N LEU A 193 17.34 26.60 -10.55
CA LEU A 193 17.50 27.10 -11.91
C LEU A 193 17.08 28.58 -11.90
N LYS A 194 17.80 29.39 -11.12
CA LYS A 194 17.78 30.84 -11.28
C LYS A 194 19.20 31.38 -11.40
N VAL A 195 19.37 32.12 -12.50
CA VAL A 195 20.42 33.09 -12.81
C VAL A 195 21.68 32.55 -13.51
N SER A 196 21.51 32.05 -14.73
CA SER A 196 22.46 32.33 -15.82
C SER A 196 21.71 32.94 -17.01
N GLN A 197 21.08 34.09 -16.80
CA GLN A 197 20.92 35.06 -17.87
C GLN A 197 21.97 36.14 -17.63
N ARG A 198 23.13 35.95 -18.28
CA ARG A 198 24.12 37.02 -18.43
C ARG A 198 23.46 38.15 -19.23
N GLU A 199 23.44 39.33 -18.65
CA GLU A 199 23.26 40.59 -19.38
C GLU A 199 24.33 40.72 -20.48
N PRO A 200 23.99 41.34 -21.62
CA PRO A 200 24.95 42.10 -22.38
C PRO A 200 24.65 43.59 -22.21
N GLY A 201 25.50 44.28 -21.46
CA GLY A 201 25.79 45.70 -21.66
C GLY A 201 26.86 45.87 -22.74
#